data_AF-X0Y2I8-F1
#
_entry.id   AF-X0Y2I8-F1
#
_cell.length_a   1.000
_cell.length_b   1.000
_cell.length_c   1.000
_cell.angle_alpha   90.00
_cell.angle_beta   90.00
_cell.angle_gamma   90.00
#
_symmetry.space_group_name_H-M   'P 1'
#
loop_
_entity.id
_entity.type
_entity.pdbx_description
1 polymer ?
#
loop_
_entity_poly.entity_id
_entity_poly.type
_entity_poly.pdbx_seq_one_letter_code
_entity_poly.pdbx_strand_id
1 'polypeptide(L)'
;MPRDLRRALLTVSQGRPLAHSFIGSTWAELEPILGPITWAWKPWLPIGFLAGLLADQAMGKSILLLRIAACYLRGDPWPDETPFDGDTGQVLWCEAESSQGLNWDRARRWGLPADDILSPLPDPLDDVMLDDPRHV
;
A
#
# COMPACT_ATOMS: atom_id res chain seq x y z
N MET A 1 -24.27 -19.18 -7.88
CA MET A 1 -23.60 -19.53 -9.16
C MET A 1 -24.30 -20.71 -9.79
N PRO A 2 -24.93 -20.57 -10.98
CA PRO A 2 -25.58 -21.69 -11.67
C PRO A 2 -24.57 -22.81 -11.93
N ARG A 3 -24.95 -24.06 -11.65
CA ARG A 3 -24.08 -25.25 -11.70
C ARG A 3 -23.41 -25.47 -13.08
N ASP A 4 -23.97 -24.90 -14.13
CA ASP A 4 -23.51 -25.07 -15.52
C ASP A 4 -22.26 -24.24 -15.83
N LEU A 5 -22.10 -23.05 -15.24
CA LEU A 5 -20.92 -22.21 -15.46
C LEU A 5 -19.66 -22.83 -14.83
N ARG A 6 -19.80 -23.45 -13.64
CA ARG A 6 -18.69 -24.14 -12.96
C ARG A 6 -18.20 -25.34 -13.76
N ARG A 7 -19.10 -26.09 -14.41
CA ARG A 7 -18.73 -27.28 -15.20
C ARG A 7 -18.06 -26.90 -16.52
N ALA A 8 -18.51 -25.82 -17.17
CA ALA A 8 -17.89 -25.28 -18.38
C ALA A 8 -16.48 -24.71 -18.14
N LEU A 9 -16.27 -23.99 -17.03
CA LEU A 9 -14.94 -23.47 -16.66
C LEU A 9 -13.95 -24.58 -16.28
N LEU A 10 -14.44 -25.72 -15.79
CA LEU A 10 -13.61 -26.86 -15.38
C LEU A 10 -13.32 -27.86 -16.52
N THR A 11 -13.98 -27.75 -17.67
CA THR A 11 -13.66 -28.57 -18.85
C THR A 11 -12.60 -27.84 -19.68
N VAL A 12 -11.33 -27.93 -19.24
CA VAL A 12 -10.20 -27.45 -20.04
C VAL A 12 -10.03 -28.41 -21.22
N SER A 13 -10.51 -28.05 -22.42
CA SER A 13 -10.12 -28.78 -23.63
C SER A 13 -8.67 -28.42 -23.96
N GLN A 14 -7.72 -29.26 -23.56
CA GLN A 14 -6.34 -29.07 -23.99
C GLN A 14 -6.25 -29.17 -25.52
N GLY A 15 -5.61 -28.17 -26.15
CA GLY A 15 -5.27 -28.20 -27.58
C GLY A 15 -6.24 -27.50 -28.54
N ARG A 16 -7.35 -26.90 -28.08
CA ARG A 16 -8.10 -25.95 -28.91
C ARG A 16 -7.65 -24.52 -28.61
N PRO A 17 -7.03 -23.78 -29.55
CA PRO A 17 -6.97 -22.34 -29.40
C PRO A 17 -8.42 -21.84 -29.26
N LEU A 18 -8.67 -20.92 -28.32
CA LEU A 18 -9.95 -20.20 -28.20
C LEU A 18 -10.09 -19.29 -29.42
N ALA A 19 -10.28 -19.89 -30.59
CA ALA A 19 -10.14 -19.21 -31.86
C ALA A 19 -11.52 -18.79 -32.39
N HIS A 20 -11.58 -17.51 -32.73
CA HIS A 20 -12.59 -16.81 -33.55
C HIS A 20 -13.85 -16.26 -32.88
N SER A 21 -14.10 -16.49 -31.58
CA SER A 21 -15.29 -15.92 -30.89
C SER A 21 -15.04 -15.34 -29.49
N PHE A 22 -13.80 -15.37 -28.99
CA PHE A 22 -13.47 -14.72 -27.72
C PHE A 22 -13.27 -13.22 -27.94
N ILE A 23 -14.22 -12.41 -27.47
CA ILE A 23 -14.10 -10.95 -27.41
C ILE A 23 -13.45 -10.61 -26.07
N GLY A 24 -12.12 -10.66 -26.02
CA GLY A 24 -11.33 -10.29 -24.85
C GLY A 24 -9.85 -10.16 -25.21
N SER A 25 -9.10 -9.42 -24.41
CA SER A 25 -7.66 -9.22 -24.60
C SER A 25 -6.84 -10.38 -24.03
N THR A 26 -5.64 -10.56 -24.56
CA THR A 26 -4.63 -11.47 -24.02
C THR A 26 -3.68 -10.74 -23.06
N TRP A 27 -2.95 -11.50 -22.22
CA TRP A 27 -1.91 -10.91 -21.37
C TRP A 27 -0.70 -10.43 -22.18
N ALA A 28 -0.46 -10.98 -23.37
CA ALA A 28 0.56 -10.47 -24.28
C ALA A 28 0.25 -9.03 -24.73
N GLU A 29 -1.03 -8.65 -24.78
CA GLU A 29 -1.44 -7.27 -25.07
C GLU A 29 -1.18 -6.30 -23.92
N LEU A 30 -0.89 -6.78 -22.69
CA LEU A 30 -0.52 -5.91 -21.57
C LEU A 30 0.91 -5.41 -21.66
N GLU A 31 1.81 -6.16 -22.31
CA GLU A 31 3.24 -5.84 -22.38
C GLU A 31 3.54 -4.44 -22.95
N PRO A 32 2.93 -3.99 -24.06
CA PRO A 32 3.14 -2.61 -24.54
C PRO A 32 2.40 -1.55 -23.70
N ILE A 33 1.48 -1.95 -22.82
CA ILE A 33 0.63 -1.03 -22.02
C ILE A 33 1.26 -0.78 -20.65
N LEU A 34 1.78 -1.83 -20.02
CA LEU A 34 2.31 -1.80 -18.67
C LEU A 34 3.83 -1.75 -18.69
N GLY A 35 4.39 -0.72 -18.08
CA GLY A 35 5.82 -0.68 -17.76
C GLY A 35 6.19 -1.65 -16.62
N PRO A 36 7.49 -1.90 -16.39
CA PRO A 36 7.94 -2.69 -15.25
C PRO A 36 7.55 -2.00 -13.94
N ILE A 37 7.29 -2.79 -12.90
CA ILE A 37 7.04 -2.26 -11.55
C ILE A 37 8.30 -1.58 -11.03
N THR A 38 8.17 -0.30 -10.68
CA THR A 38 9.16 0.48 -9.95
C THR A 38 8.97 0.30 -8.44
N TRP A 39 10.06 0.27 -7.69
CA TRP A 39 10.05 -0.03 -6.26
C TRP A 39 10.69 1.10 -5.48
N ALA A 40 10.06 1.50 -4.37
CA ALA A 40 10.71 2.33 -3.37
C ALA A 40 11.57 1.45 -2.45
N TRP A 41 11.01 0.33 -1.98
CA TRP A 41 11.73 -0.67 -1.19
C TRP A 41 11.45 -2.06 -1.76
N LYS A 42 12.42 -2.67 -2.44
CA LYS A 42 12.21 -3.95 -3.12
C LYS A 42 12.41 -5.13 -2.14
N PRO A 43 11.52 -6.15 -2.11
CA PRO A 43 10.31 -6.35 -2.90
C PRO A 43 9.00 -5.98 -2.15
N TRP A 44 9.06 -5.02 -1.23
CA TRP A 44 8.00 -4.75 -0.25
C TRP A 44 7.07 -3.59 -0.63
N LEU A 45 7.61 -2.49 -1.15
CA LEU A 45 6.87 -1.25 -1.45
C LEU A 45 7.02 -0.86 -2.94
N PRO A 46 6.06 -1.25 -3.80
CA PRO A 46 6.01 -0.79 -5.17
C PRO A 46 5.42 0.62 -5.27
N ILE A 47 5.98 1.45 -6.15
CA ILE A 47 5.55 2.84 -6.36
C ILE A 47 4.27 2.86 -7.21
N GLY A 48 3.28 3.65 -6.80
CA GLY A 48 1.99 3.77 -7.51
C GLY A 48 0.96 2.71 -7.16
N PHE A 49 1.21 1.92 -6.12
CA PHE A 49 0.31 0.86 -5.64
C PHE A 49 -0.09 1.13 -4.18
N LEU A 50 -1.26 0.62 -3.80
CA LEU A 50 -1.65 0.50 -2.40
C LEU A 50 -1.05 -0.78 -1.80
N ALA A 51 -0.17 -0.63 -0.81
CA ALA A 51 0.43 -1.74 -0.08
C ALA A 51 -0.26 -1.95 1.27
N GLY A 52 -0.69 -3.17 1.58
CA GLY A 52 -1.34 -3.53 2.84
C GLY A 52 -0.40 -4.31 3.77
N LEU A 53 -0.33 -3.89 5.03
CA LEU A 53 0.38 -4.61 6.09
C LEU A 53 -0.63 -5.31 7.02
N LEU A 54 -0.70 -6.64 6.93
CA LEU A 54 -1.61 -7.45 7.75
C LEU A 54 -0.84 -8.21 8.82
N ALA A 55 -1.29 -8.08 10.06
CA ALA A 55 -0.80 -8.82 11.22
C ALA A 55 -1.82 -8.68 12.36
N ASP A 56 -1.71 -9.53 13.37
CA ASP A 56 -2.53 -9.43 14.57
C ASP A 56 -2.31 -8.10 15.32
N GLN A 57 -3.24 -7.78 16.22
CA GLN A 57 -3.07 -6.63 17.11
C GLN A 57 -1.78 -6.77 17.93
N ALA A 58 -1.15 -5.63 18.22
CA ALA A 58 0.11 -5.54 18.97
C ALA A 58 1.36 -6.19 18.32
N MET A 59 1.28 -6.70 17.08
CA MET A 59 2.46 -7.21 16.34
C MET A 59 3.37 -6.13 15.73
N GLY A 60 3.13 -4.85 16.06
CA GLY A 60 4.02 -3.76 15.65
C GLY A 60 3.74 -3.16 14.28
N LYS A 61 2.53 -3.30 13.71
CA LYS A 61 2.16 -2.69 12.42
C LYS A 61 2.44 -1.19 12.37
N SER A 62 1.90 -0.41 13.31
CA SER A 62 2.09 1.04 13.36
C SER A 62 3.54 1.42 13.67
N ILE A 63 4.29 0.56 14.38
CA ILE A 63 5.72 0.74 14.64
C ILE A 63 6.51 0.61 13.33
N LEU A 64 6.21 -0.42 12.51
CA LEU A 64 6.83 -0.59 11.21
C LEU A 64 6.47 0.56 10.26
N LEU A 65 5.20 1.00 10.24
CA LEU A 65 4.77 2.14 9.42
C LEU A 65 5.47 3.44 9.82
N LEU A 66 5.63 3.72 11.14
CA LEU A 66 6.43 4.86 11.60
C LEU A 66 7.92 4.72 11.23
N ARG A 67 8.46 3.49 11.23
CA ARG A 67 9.85 3.25 10.83
C ARG A 67 10.07 3.48 9.33
N ILE A 68 9.08 3.13 8.51
CA ILE A 68 9.07 3.43 7.08
C ILE A 68 8.92 4.94 6.86
N ALA A 69 8.06 5.61 7.63
CA ALA A 69 7.94 7.08 7.58
C ALA A 69 9.29 7.76 7.87
N ALA A 70 10.08 7.24 8.82
CA ALA A 70 11.42 7.77 9.11
C ALA A 70 12.36 7.78 7.88
N CYS A 71 12.22 6.81 6.97
CA CYS A 71 12.99 6.80 5.72
C CYS A 71 12.67 8.04 4.88
N TYR A 72 11.39 8.32 4.66
CA TYR A 72 10.94 9.48 3.87
C TYR A 72 11.12 10.82 4.60
N LEU A 73 11.11 10.84 5.93
CA LEU A 73 11.24 12.08 6.70
C LEU A 73 12.70 12.51 6.88
N ARG A 74 13.65 11.56 6.99
CA ARG A 74 15.04 11.85 7.36
C ARG A 74 16.09 11.18 6.48
N GLY A 75 15.70 10.30 5.56
CA GLY A 75 16.62 9.50 4.78
C GLY A 75 17.21 8.33 5.57
N ASP A 76 16.56 7.89 6.65
CA ASP A 76 16.97 6.67 7.36
C ASP A 76 17.03 5.48 6.37
N PRO A 77 17.97 4.53 6.52
CA PRO A 77 17.98 3.30 5.73
C PRO A 77 16.65 2.55 5.81
N TRP A 78 16.35 1.69 4.85
CA TRP A 78 15.23 0.78 4.92
C TRP A 78 15.34 -0.16 6.14
N PRO A 79 14.22 -0.78 6.59
CA PRO A 79 14.24 -1.69 7.74
C PRO A 79 15.21 -2.89 7.62
N ASP A 80 15.59 -3.28 6.41
CA ASP A 80 16.59 -4.31 6.12
C ASP A 80 18.02 -3.74 5.97
N GLU A 81 18.23 -2.50 6.42
CA GLU A 81 19.48 -1.75 6.38
C GLU A 81 19.93 -1.33 4.97
N THR A 82 19.17 -1.64 3.92
CA THR A 82 19.50 -1.14 2.57
C THR A 82 19.37 0.39 2.53
N PRO A 83 20.26 1.10 1.80
CA PRO A 83 20.19 2.56 1.75
C PRO A 83 18.85 3.05 1.19
N PHE A 84 18.32 4.13 1.79
CA PHE A 84 17.23 4.89 1.18
C PHE A 84 17.80 5.81 0.12
N ASP A 85 17.33 5.67 -1.12
CA ASP A 85 17.79 6.41 -2.30
C ASP A 85 16.71 7.33 -2.89
N GLY A 86 15.57 7.46 -2.21
CA GLY A 86 14.50 8.39 -2.56
C GLY A 86 14.70 9.80 -2.00
N ASP A 87 13.79 10.70 -2.37
CA ASP A 87 13.75 12.04 -1.81
C ASP A 87 13.12 12.06 -0.41
N THR A 88 13.65 12.92 0.44
CA THR A 88 13.03 13.21 1.74
C THR A 88 11.91 14.25 1.58
N GLY A 89 10.93 14.23 2.48
CA GLY A 89 9.80 15.14 2.44
C GLY A 89 8.82 14.87 3.56
N GLN A 90 7.54 15.04 3.27
CA GLN A 90 6.45 14.93 4.24
C GLN A 90 5.72 13.59 4.12
N VAL A 91 5.14 13.12 5.23
CA VAL A 91 4.31 11.91 5.29
C VAL A 91 2.91 12.29 5.75
N LEU A 92 1.90 11.89 4.99
CA LEU A 92 0.50 11.97 5.42
C LEU A 92 0.16 10.74 6.26
N TRP A 93 -0.13 10.94 7.55
CA TRP A 93 -0.56 9.89 8.47
C TRP A 93 -2.08 9.91 8.67
N CYS A 94 -2.76 8.94 8.07
CA CYS A 94 -4.19 8.75 8.22
C CYS A 94 -4.46 7.83 9.42
N GLU A 95 -4.77 8.40 10.59
CA GLU A 95 -5.16 7.63 11.78
C GLU A 95 -6.63 7.24 11.68
N ALA A 96 -6.95 5.97 11.95
CA ALA A 96 -8.33 5.45 11.86
C ALA A 96 -8.74 4.62 13.10
N GLU A 97 -7.84 4.46 14.08
CA GLU A 97 -8.06 3.63 15.28
C GLU A 97 -7.87 4.44 16.57
N SER A 98 -8.18 5.75 16.57
CA SER A 98 -8.07 6.67 17.71
C SER A 98 -6.73 6.58 18.46
N SER A 99 -5.64 6.29 17.73
CA SER A 99 -4.31 6.02 18.28
C SER A 99 -3.32 7.20 18.14
N GLN A 100 -3.83 8.41 17.90
CA GLN A 100 -3.06 9.63 17.66
C GLN A 100 -2.02 9.89 18.76
N GLY A 101 -2.45 9.89 20.03
CA GLY A 101 -1.56 10.18 21.16
C GLY A 101 -0.42 9.17 21.32
N LEU A 102 -0.70 7.89 21.02
CA LEU A 102 0.30 6.82 21.10
C LEU A 102 1.33 6.93 19.97
N ASN A 103 0.87 7.20 18.75
CA ASN A 103 1.75 7.35 17.59
C ASN A 103 2.57 8.65 17.67
N TRP A 104 1.98 9.72 18.21
CA TRP A 104 2.69 10.96 18.52
C TRP A 104 3.83 10.76 19.54
N ASP A 105 3.57 10.08 20.66
CA ASP A 105 4.61 9.81 21.67
C ASP A 105 5.77 8.99 21.08
N ARG A 106 5.47 7.99 20.23
CA ARG A 106 6.50 7.23 19.50
C ARG A 106 7.32 8.11 18.57
N ALA A 107 6.65 8.87 17.69
CA ALA A 107 7.32 9.76 16.73
C ALA A 107 8.25 10.75 17.45
N ARG A 108 7.76 11.35 18.54
CA ARG A 108 8.54 12.25 19.39
C ARG A 108 9.77 11.56 20.00
N ARG A 109 9.60 10.36 20.59
CA ARG A 109 10.71 9.60 21.21
C ARG A 109 11.76 9.16 20.20
N TRP A 110 11.36 8.95 18.95
CA TRP A 110 12.27 8.58 17.86
C TRP A 110 12.92 9.79 17.18
N GLY A 111 12.57 11.02 17.60
CA GLY A 111 13.09 12.25 17.01
C GLY A 111 12.66 12.43 15.56
N LEU A 112 11.45 12.00 15.20
CA LEU A 112 10.89 12.28 13.88
C LEU A 112 10.49 13.76 13.80
N PRO A 113 10.66 14.42 12.63
CA PRO A 113 10.22 15.80 12.43
C PRO A 113 8.69 15.85 12.41
N ALA A 114 8.07 16.19 13.55
CA ALA A 114 6.63 16.15 13.71
C ALA A 114 5.87 17.10 12.76
N ASP A 115 6.48 18.24 12.41
CA ASP A 115 5.90 19.22 11.47
C ASP A 115 5.76 18.67 10.04
N ASP A 116 6.49 17.59 9.71
CA ASP A 116 6.44 16.92 8.42
C ASP A 116 5.57 15.64 8.45
N ILE A 117 4.95 15.33 9.59
CA ILE A 117 3.93 14.27 9.71
C ILE A 117 2.56 14.94 9.70
N LEU A 118 1.93 14.97 8.53
CA LEU A 118 0.66 15.65 8.30
C LEU A 118 -0.52 14.76 8.68
N SER A 119 -1.60 15.38 9.15
CA SER A 119 -2.91 14.75 9.28
C SER A 119 -3.83 15.24 8.15
N PRO A 120 -4.68 14.38 7.57
CA PRO A 120 -5.54 14.77 6.45
C PRO A 120 -6.75 15.63 6.87
N LEU A 121 -7.08 15.67 8.16
CA LEU A 121 -8.25 16.37 8.69
C LEU A 121 -7.83 17.62 9.51
N PRO A 122 -8.70 18.66 9.60
CA PRO A 122 -8.37 19.90 10.30
C PRO A 122 -8.21 19.74 11.81
N ASP A 123 -9.02 18.87 12.44
CA ASP A 123 -8.84 18.52 13.86
C ASP A 123 -7.83 17.35 13.93
N PRO A 124 -6.68 17.52 14.62
CA PRO A 124 -5.68 16.46 14.74
C PRO A 124 -6.16 15.27 15.59
N LEU A 125 -7.33 15.34 16.24
CA LEU A 125 -7.93 14.24 17.00
C LEU A 125 -9.02 13.49 16.23
N ASP A 126 -9.39 13.95 15.03
CA ASP A 126 -10.36 13.22 14.20
C ASP A 126 -9.76 11.94 13.62
N ASP A 127 -10.61 10.91 13.52
CA ASP A 127 -10.29 9.64 12.84
C ASP A 127 -10.70 9.70 11.36
N VAL A 128 -9.83 9.21 10.50
CA VAL A 128 -10.08 9.05 9.06
C VAL A 128 -11.05 7.89 8.84
N MET A 129 -12.22 8.25 8.31
CA MET A 129 -13.26 7.32 7.89
C MET A 129 -13.23 7.17 6.36
N LEU A 130 -12.80 6.03 5.85
CA LEU A 130 -12.67 5.79 4.39
C LEU A 130 -14.02 5.75 3.65
N ASP A 131 -15.12 5.56 4.37
CA ASP A 131 -16.48 5.56 3.84
C ASP A 131 -17.17 6.93 3.95
N ASP A 132 -16.52 7.92 4.56
CA ASP A 132 -17.02 9.29 4.61
C ASP A 132 -16.48 10.10 3.41
N PRO A 133 -17.35 10.53 2.47
CA PRO A 133 -16.94 11.28 1.30
C PRO A 133 -16.35 12.66 1.61
N ARG A 134 -16.39 13.11 2.87
CA ARG A 134 -15.74 14.35 3.31
C ARG A 134 -14.26 14.15 3.64
N HIS A 135 -13.81 12.90 3.77
CA HIS A 135 -12.44 12.52 4.10
C HIS A 135 -11.66 12.00 2.88
N VAL A 136 -12.30 11.86 1.71
CA VAL A 136 -11.73 11.34 0.45
C VAL A 136 -11.89 12.30 -0.73
#